data_AF-A0A376FE95-F1
#
_entry.id   AF-A0A376FE95-F1
#
_cell.length_a   1.000
_cell.length_b   1.000
_cell.length_c   1.000
_cell.angle_alpha   90.00
_cell.angle_beta   90.00
_cell.angle_gamma   90.00
#
_symmetry.space_group_name_H-M   'P 1'
#
loop_
_entity.id
_entity.type
_entity.pdbx_description
1 polymer ?
#
loop_
_entity_poly.entity_id
_entity_poly.type
_entity_poly.pdbx_seq_one_letter_code
_entity_poly.pdbx_strand_id
1 'polypeptide(L)' 'MLTDEASLQKARSKFMQAYEGNMMVRGEGEDVWYQRLWRTLEPEYFEAITEEAQRYLLPLFKI' A
#
# COMPACT_ATOMS: atom_id res chain seq x y z
N MET A 1 15.34 -7.92 -3.77
CA MET A 1 14.33 -7.58 -2.74
C MET A 1 14.43 -8.62 -1.64
N LEU A 2 14.17 -8.22 -0.39
CA LEU A 2 13.99 -9.14 0.73
C LEU A 2 12.58 -9.74 0.61
N THR A 3 12.48 -11.07 0.59
CA THR A 3 11.22 -11.80 0.39
C THR A 3 10.94 -12.78 1.53
N ASP A 4 11.66 -12.66 2.65
CA ASP A 4 11.35 -13.43 3.84
C ASP A 4 10.04 -12.96 4.47
N GLU A 5 9.33 -13.89 5.12
CA GLU A 5 8.01 -13.64 5.68
C GLU A 5 7.99 -12.48 6.70
N ALA A 6 9.03 -12.37 7.53
CA ALA A 6 9.11 -11.31 8.53
C ALA A 6 9.24 -9.92 7.88
N SER A 7 10.04 -9.80 6.82
CA SER A 7 10.15 -8.57 6.03
C SER A 7 8.86 -8.24 5.30
N LEU A 8 8.20 -9.23 4.68
CA LEU A 8 6.92 -9.03 3.98
C LEU A 8 5.81 -8.59 4.93
N GLN A 9 5.74 -9.19 6.13
CA GLN A 9 4.76 -8.80 7.13
C GLN A 9 4.97 -7.35 7.60
N LYS A 10 6.22 -6.94 7.83
CA LYS A 10 6.56 -5.55 8.17
C LYS A 10 6.20 -4.59 7.04
N ALA A 11 6.46 -4.96 5.79
CA ALA A 11 6.10 -4.17 4.62
C ALA A 11 4.58 -3.99 4.51
N ARG A 12 3.81 -5.06 4.71
CA ARG A 12 2.34 -5.00 4.75
C ARG A 12 1.84 -4.06 5.85
N SER A 13 2.41 -4.13 7.06
CA SER A 13 2.04 -3.19 8.13
C SER A 13 2.34 -1.72 7.76
N LYS A 14 3.45 -1.45 7.06
CA LYS A 14 3.78 -0.10 6.60
C LYS A 14 2.84 0.40 5.51
N PHE A 15 2.47 -0.47 4.59
CA PHE A 15 1.45 -0.15 3.60
C PHE A 15 0.13 0.24 4.29
N MET A 16 -0.38 -0.61 5.18
CA MET A 16 -1.66 -0.34 5.86
C MET A 16 -1.60 0.94 6.70
N GLN A 17 -0.47 1.20 7.36
CA GLN A 17 -0.27 2.45 8.10
C GLN A 17 -0.40 3.69 7.21
N ALA A 18 0.13 3.67 5.98
CA ALA A 18 0.02 4.77 5.04
C ALA A 18 -1.39 4.86 4.43
N TYR A 19 -2.00 3.70 4.15
CA TYR A 19 -3.31 3.62 3.50
C TYR A 19 -4.46 4.03 4.44
N GLU A 20 -4.44 3.60 5.71
CA GLU A 20 -5.48 3.92 6.70
C GLU A 20 -5.19 5.22 7.46
N GLY A 21 -3.92 5.56 7.63
CA GLY A 21 -3.50 6.71 8.41
C GLY A 21 -3.71 6.51 9.91
N ASN A 22 -3.93 7.61 10.63
CA ASN A 22 -4.16 7.63 12.06
C ASN A 22 -5.06 8.81 12.47
N MET A 23 -5.27 8.99 13.78
CA MET A 23 -6.12 10.05 14.32
C MET A 23 -5.68 11.49 13.97
N MET A 24 -4.40 11.71 13.69
CA MET A 24 -3.85 13.03 13.37
C MET A 24 -3.64 13.26 11.87
N VAL A 25 -3.26 12.21 11.14
CA VAL A 25 -2.97 12.26 9.70
C VAL A 25 -3.80 11.20 9.01
N ARG A 26 -4.69 11.65 8.12
CA ARG A 26 -5.57 10.77 7.36
C ARG A 26 -4.79 9.92 6.37
N GLY A 27 -5.27 8.70 6.14
CA GLY A 27 -4.66 7.75 5.23
C GLY A 27 -4.93 8.08 3.77
N GLU A 28 -4.09 7.53 2.89
CA GLU A 28 -4.26 7.65 1.43
C GLU A 28 -5.63 7.10 0.98
N GLY A 29 -6.13 6.04 1.61
CA GLY A 29 -7.40 5.39 1.28
C GLY A 29 -8.65 6.24 1.58
N GLU A 30 -8.52 7.35 2.33
CA GLU A 30 -9.62 8.30 2.52
C GLU A 30 -9.87 9.19 1.29
N ASP A 31 -8.97 9.17 0.29
CA ASP A 31 -9.14 9.95 -0.91
C ASP A 31 -10.41 9.55 -1.68
N VAL A 32 -11.16 10.56 -2.15
CA VAL A 32 -12.43 10.40 -2.85
C VAL A 32 -12.30 9.58 -4.14
N TRP A 33 -11.14 9.58 -4.78
CA TRP A 33 -10.88 8.81 -5.99
C TRP A 33 -10.80 7.31 -5.68
N TYR A 34 -10.11 6.92 -4.61
CA TYR A 34 -10.09 5.51 -4.17
C TYR A 34 -11.46 5.06 -3.67
N GLN A 35 -12.15 5.90 -2.90
CA GLN A 35 -13.48 5.60 -2.34
C GLN A 35 -14.59 5.38 -3.39
N ARG A 36 -14.37 5.83 -4.64
CA ARG A 36 -15.27 5.56 -5.78
C ARG A 36 -15.05 4.18 -6.40
N LEU A 37 -13.86 3.61 -6.25
CA LEU A 37 -13.50 2.30 -6.79
C LEU A 37 -13.87 1.19 -5.80
N TRP A 38 -13.52 1.36 -4.53
CA TRP A 38 -13.83 0.44 -3.45
C TRP A 38 -14.00 1.19 -2.12
N ARG A 39 -14.81 0.64 -1.22
CA ARG A 39 -15.05 1.20 0.13
C ARG A 39 -14.14 0.59 1.19
N THR A 40 -13.77 -0.67 0.99
CA THR A 40 -12.86 -1.44 1.83
C THR A 40 -11.74 -1.95 0.95
N LEU A 41 -10.50 -1.93 1.45
CA LEU A 41 -9.36 -2.48 0.72
C LEU A 41 -9.36 -4.00 0.89
N GLU A 42 -9.90 -4.69 -0.11
CA GLU A 42 -9.84 -6.15 -0.18
C GLU A 42 -8.43 -6.65 -0.52
N PRO A 43 -8.06 -7.88 -0.11
CA PRO A 43 -6.72 -8.45 -0.34
C PRO A 43 -6.27 -8.40 -1.81
N GLU A 44 -7.18 -8.61 -2.75
CA GLU A 44 -6.88 -8.64 -4.19
C GLU A 44 -6.45 -7.25 -4.71
N TYR A 45 -7.05 -6.17 -4.17
CA TYR A 45 -6.65 -4.80 -4.52
C TYR A 45 -5.32 -4.43 -3.90
N PHE A 46 -5.05 -4.90 -2.68
CA PHE A 46 -3.73 -4.74 -2.07
C PHE A 46 -2.64 -5.40 -2.95
N GLU A 47 -2.86 -6.63 -3.40
CA GLU A 47 -1.93 -7.34 -4.28
C GLU A 47 -1.71 -6.58 -5.59
N ALA A 48 -2.78 -6.17 -6.27
CA ALA A 48 -2.70 -5.42 -7.52
C ALA A 48 -1.96 -4.07 -7.36
N ILE A 49 -2.23 -3.33 -6.29
CA ILE A 49 -1.52 -2.08 -5.99
C ILE A 49 -0.03 -2.35 -5.80
N THR A 50 0.34 -3.37 -5.01
CA THR A 50 1.76 -3.65 -4.75
C THR A 50 2.52 -4.09 -6.00
N GLU A 51 1.88 -4.86 -6.88
CA GLU A 51 2.47 -5.27 -8.17
C GLU A 51 2.72 -4.06 -9.08
N GLU A 52 1.70 -3.21 -9.29
CA GLU A 52 1.83 -2.03 -10.15
C GLU A 52 2.77 -0.98 -9.53
N ALA A 53 2.69 -0.74 -8.22
CA ALA A 53 3.60 0.16 -7.51
C ALA A 53 5.05 -0.32 -7.61
N GLN A 54 5.31 -1.63 -7.49
CA GLN A 54 6.65 -2.16 -7.70
C GLN A 54 7.11 -1.92 -9.15
N ARG A 55 6.24 -2.15 -10.14
CA ARG A 55 6.59 -1.95 -11.55
C ARG A 55 7.00 -0.50 -11.85
N TYR A 56 6.27 0.49 -11.34
CA TYR A 56 6.50 1.89 -11.68
C TYR A 56 7.37 2.66 -10.69
N LEU A 57 7.32 2.34 -9.39
CA LEU A 57 8.00 3.11 -8.36
C LEU A 57 9.35 2.53 -7.96
N LEU A 58 9.59 1.23 -8.14
CA LEU A 58 10.87 0.60 -7.77
C LEU A 58 12.11 1.27 -8.42
N PRO A 59 12.09 1.71 -9.69
CA PRO A 59 13.24 2.40 -10.28
C PRO A 59 13.67 3.65 -9.50
N LEU A 60 12.75 4.33 -8.82
CA LEU A 60 13.05 5.54 -8.02
C LEU A 60 13.92 5.24 -6.79
N PHE A 61 13.95 4.00 -6.32
CA PHE A 61 14.71 3.56 -5.16
C PHE A 61 16.03 2.86 -5.51
N LYS A 62 16.32 2.66 -6.80
CA LYS A 62 17.53 1.97 -7.30
C LYS A 62 18.68 2.93 -7.65
N ILE A 63 18.72 4.11 -7.05
CA ILE A 63 19.78 5.11 -7.25
C ILE A 63 21.12 4.57 -6.75
#